data_AF-A0A8X6SE17-F1
#
_entry.id   AF-A0A8X6SE17-F1
#
_cell.length_a   1.000
_cell.length_b   1.000
_cell.length_c   1.000
_cell.angle_alpha   90.00
_cell.angle_beta   90.00
_cell.angle_gamma   90.00
#
_symmetry.space_group_name_H-M   'P 1'
#
loop_
_entity.id
_entity.type
_entity.pdbx_description
1 polymer ?
#
loop_
_entity_poly.entity_id
_entity_poly.type
_entity_poly.pdbx_seq_one_letter_code
_entity_poly.pdbx_strand_id
1 'polypeptide(L)'
;MDGWSGRVKTSPNFPDVHGQDIPSKDEDELCESIFVNSHIRNADGRYILKLPFRDDSSIGDSKEGALKRFYSLERKLHSNNQLKEQYTEFMEEYQNLA
;
A
#
# COMPACT_ATOMS: atom_id res chain seq x y z
N MET A 1 39.66 24.61 7.76
CA MET A 1 39.24 23.24 8.13
C MET A 1 38.04 23.43 9.03
N ASP A 2 36.88 23.63 8.41
CA ASP A 2 35.75 24.29 9.08
C ASP A 2 34.56 23.33 9.06
N GLY A 3 34.04 23.08 10.25
CA GLY A 3 33.11 22.01 10.55
C GLY A 3 31.74 22.15 9.88
N TRP A 4 31.20 21.00 9.49
CA TRP A 4 29.79 20.86 9.13
C TRP A 4 29.02 20.39 10.36
N SER A 5 28.60 21.38 11.14
CA SER A 5 27.47 21.30 12.05
C SER A 5 26.25 21.87 11.32
N GLY A 6 25.16 21.12 11.25
CA GLY A 6 23.82 21.71 11.16
C GLY A 6 23.00 21.47 9.89
N ARG A 7 21.86 20.78 10.12
CA ARG A 7 20.54 20.97 9.49
C ARG A 7 20.41 20.64 8.00
N VAL A 8 19.87 19.45 7.73
CA VAL A 8 19.19 19.12 6.46
C VAL A 8 18.17 20.20 6.14
N LYS A 9 18.37 20.88 5.00
CA LYS A 9 17.45 21.88 4.48
C LYS A 9 16.20 21.16 4.01
N THR A 10 15.08 21.33 4.70
CA THR A 10 13.78 20.96 4.15
C THR A 10 13.44 21.92 3.02
N SER A 11 13.12 21.37 1.85
CA SER A 11 12.73 22.15 0.67
C SER A 11 11.35 22.79 0.91
N PRO A 12 11.12 24.08 0.57
CA PRO A 12 9.98 24.83 1.12
C PRO A 12 8.65 24.61 0.39
N ASN A 13 8.55 23.67 -0.54
CA ASN A 13 7.47 23.70 -1.55
C ASN A 13 6.80 22.35 -1.85
N PHE A 14 6.85 21.39 -0.93
CA PHE A 14 5.91 20.26 -1.00
C PHE A 14 4.68 20.62 -0.17
N PRO A 15 3.47 20.70 -0.78
CA PRO A 15 2.26 20.92 -0.02
C PRO A 15 2.05 19.74 0.94
N ASP A 16 1.74 20.06 2.19
CA ASP A 16 1.43 19.10 3.25
C ASP A 16 0.32 18.15 2.80
N VAL A 17 0.71 16.99 2.29
CA VAL A 17 -0.20 15.90 1.93
C VAL A 17 -0.61 15.19 3.20
N HIS A 18 -1.67 15.71 3.82
CA HIS A 18 -2.60 14.99 4.70
C HIS A 18 -1.97 14.10 5.78
N GLY A 19 -1.67 14.69 6.94
CA GLY A 19 -1.68 14.05 8.27
C GLY A 19 -1.25 12.58 8.31
N GLN A 20 -0.01 12.28 7.91
CA GLN A 20 0.50 10.93 7.94
C GLN A 20 1.25 10.68 9.24
N ASP A 21 0.90 9.57 9.90
CA ASP A 21 1.66 8.96 10.99
C ASP A 21 3.13 8.90 10.60
N ILE A 22 3.96 9.73 11.24
CA ILE A 22 5.42 9.67 11.09
C ILE A 22 5.83 8.31 11.64
N PRO A 23 6.47 7.44 10.83
CA PRO A 23 6.89 6.14 11.32
C PRO A 23 7.78 6.30 12.56
N SER A 24 7.69 5.36 13.49
CA SER A 24 8.63 5.35 14.60
C SER A 24 10.06 5.23 14.06
N LYS A 25 11.04 5.77 14.77
CA LYS A 25 12.47 5.62 14.42
C LYS A 25 12.85 4.16 14.16
N ASP A 26 12.25 3.23 14.89
CA ASP A 26 12.47 1.79 14.70
C ASP A 26 11.87 1.24 13.40
N GLU A 27 10.70 1.75 12.98
CA GLU A 27 10.09 1.41 11.69
C GLU A 27 10.89 1.99 10.52
N ASP A 28 11.42 3.21 10.67
CA ASP A 28 12.30 3.84 9.69
C ASP A 28 13.60 3.06 9.49
N GLU A 29 14.27 2.68 10.59
CA GLU A 29 15.49 1.87 10.55
C GLU A 29 15.25 0.49 9.93
N LEU A 30 14.10 -0.14 10.24
CA LEU A 30 13.69 -1.40 9.64
C LEU A 30 13.45 -1.25 8.13
N CYS A 31 12.71 -0.23 7.70
CA CYS A 31 12.45 0.04 6.28
C CYS A 31 13.74 0.23 5.49
N GLU A 32 14.68 1.03 6.03
CA GLU A 32 15.98 1.26 5.40
C GLU A 32 16.77 -0.04 5.27
N SER A 33 16.81 -0.86 6.32
CA SER A 33 17.51 -2.15 6.29
C SER A 33 16.95 -3.09 5.22
N ILE A 34 15.62 -3.12 5.05
CA ILE A 34 14.94 -3.98 4.08
C ILE A 34 15.19 -3.48 2.67
N PHE A 35 15.18 -2.16 2.47
CA PHE A 35 15.54 -1.54 1.21
C PHE A 35 16.97 -1.93 0.81
N VAL A 36 17.96 -1.66 1.66
CA VAL A 36 19.38 -1.99 1.38
C VAL A 36 19.56 -3.47 1.04
N ASN A 37 18.91 -4.36 1.78
CA ASN A 37 19.09 -5.80 1.63
C ASN A 37 18.32 -6.42 0.45
N SER A 38 17.21 -5.81 0.02
CA SER A 38 16.32 -6.39 -1.00
C SER A 38 16.28 -5.63 -2.32
N HIS A 39 16.85 -4.41 -2.39
CA HIS A 39 16.84 -3.66 -3.64
C HIS A 39 17.75 -4.32 -4.67
N ILE A 40 17.19 -4.54 -5.86
CA ILE A 40 17.93 -4.99 -7.03
C ILE A 40 17.51 -4.12 -8.20
N ARG A 41 18.44 -3.78 -9.08
CA ARG A 41 18.12 -3.17 -10.37
C ARG A 41 18.24 -4.24 -11.45
N ASN A 42 17.15 -4.49 -12.17
CA ASN A 42 17.16 -5.48 -13.24
C ASN A 42 17.88 -4.93 -14.51
N ALA A 43 18.10 -5.80 -15.49
CA ALA A 43 18.77 -5.44 -16.75
C ALA A 43 18.03 -4.34 -17.55
N ASP A 44 16.70 -4.25 -17.38
CA ASP A 44 15.86 -3.21 -17.99
C ASP A 44 15.89 -1.88 -17.21
N GLY A 45 16.68 -1.80 -16.14
CA GLY A 45 16.84 -0.61 -15.32
C GLY A 45 15.73 -0.36 -14.29
N ARG A 46 14.79 -1.29 -14.11
CA ARG A 46 13.71 -1.24 -13.10
C ARG A 46 14.22 -1.71 -11.73
N TYR A 47 13.73 -1.05 -10.68
CA TYR A 47 13.98 -1.46 -9.30
C TYR A 47 13.02 -2.59 -8.90
N ILE A 48 13.58 -3.63 -8.30
CA ILE A 48 12.87 -4.73 -7.66
C ILE A 48 13.12 -4.58 -6.17
N LEU A 49 12.06 -4.51 -5.39
CA LEU A 49 12.07 -4.34 -3.94
C LEU A 49 11.19 -5.40 -3.32
N LYS A 50 11.59 -5.91 -2.16
CA LYS A 50 10.71 -6.74 -1.33
C LYS A 50 9.90 -5.81 -0.43
N LEU A 51 8.58 -5.78 -0.62
CA LEU A 51 7.68 -5.11 0.32
C LEU A 51 7.54 -6.00 1.56
N PRO A 52 7.97 -5.54 2.75
CA PRO A 52 7.81 -6.31 3.96
C PRO A 52 6.36 -6.27 4.45
N PHE A 53 5.90 -7.39 4.98
CA PHE A 53 4.67 -7.45 5.76
C PHE A 53 4.99 -7.15 7.22
N ARG A 54 4.05 -6.53 7.94
CA ARG A 54 4.17 -6.40 9.39
C ARG A 54 3.91 -7.76 10.05
N ASP A 55 4.66 -8.08 11.09
CA ASP A 55 4.55 -9.36 11.80
C ASP A 55 3.19 -9.52 12.50
N ASP A 56 2.57 -8.40 12.91
CA ASP A 56 1.20 -8.34 13.42
C ASP A 56 0.18 -8.28 12.28
N SER A 57 0.22 -9.28 11.40
CA SER A 57 -0.74 -9.46 10.30
C SER A 57 -2.17 -9.80 10.75
N SER A 58 -2.51 -9.60 12.02
CA SER A 58 -3.84 -9.89 12.53
C SER A 58 -4.80 -8.81 12.01
N ILE A 59 -5.64 -9.21 11.06
CA ILE A 59 -6.69 -8.35 10.48
C ILE A 59 -7.82 -8.06 11.49
N GLY A 60 -7.69 -8.55 12.73
CA GLY A 60 -8.71 -8.45 13.78
C GLY A 60 -10.04 -9.09 13.39
N ASP A 61 -11.11 -8.75 14.10
CA ASP A 61 -12.49 -9.13 13.77
C ASP A 61 -13.02 -8.33 12.55
N SER A 62 -12.46 -8.58 11.37
CA SER A 62 -12.87 -7.92 10.13
C SER A 62 -14.18 -8.44 9.54
N LYS A 63 -14.70 -9.57 10.04
CA LYS A 63 -15.88 -10.26 9.50
C LYS A 63 -17.09 -9.34 9.37
N GLU A 64 -17.38 -8.56 10.41
CA GLU A 64 -18.53 -7.66 10.38
C GLU A 64 -18.36 -6.56 9.30
N GLY A 65 -17.17 -5.99 9.21
CA GLY A 65 -16.83 -5.00 8.19
C GLY A 65 -16.90 -5.57 6.78
N ALA A 66 -16.38 -6.79 6.57
CA ALA A 66 -16.44 -7.50 5.30
C ALA A 66 -17.89 -7.79 4.88
N LEU A 67 -18.73 -8.27 5.80
CA LEU A 67 -20.15 -8.52 5.53
C LEU A 67 -20.92 -7.24 5.18
N LYS A 68 -20.68 -6.13 5.90
CA LYS A 68 -21.30 -4.83 5.58
C LYS A 68 -20.93 -4.38 4.16
N ARG A 69 -19.65 -4.51 3.77
CA ARG A 69 -19.18 -4.18 2.41
C ARG A 69 -19.82 -5.11 1.38
N PHE A 70 -19.86 -6.40 1.65
CA PHE A 70 -20.46 -7.41 0.79
C PHE A 70 -21.95 -7.11 0.51
N TYR A 71 -22.78 -6.92 1.55
CA TYR A 71 -24.19 -6.60 1.35
C TYR A 71 -24.41 -5.25 0.65
N SER A 72 -23.52 -4.28 0.85
CA SER A 72 -23.57 -3.00 0.14
C SER A 72 -23.31 -3.19 -1.36
N LEU A 73 -22.33 -4.03 -1.71
CA LEU A 73 -22.04 -4.39 -3.10
C LEU A 73 -23.23 -5.11 -3.73
N GLU A 74 -23.77 -6.14 -3.07
CA GLU A 74 -24.94 -6.89 -3.56
C GLU A 74 -26.13 -5.98 -3.89
N ARG A 75 -26.45 -5.02 -3.01
CA ARG A 75 -27.52 -4.04 -3.28
C ARG A 75 -27.24 -3.19 -4.52
N LYS A 76 -25.99 -2.73 -4.70
CA LYS A 76 -25.60 -1.93 -5.88
C LYS A 76 -25.73 -2.75 -7.17
N LEU A 77 -25.22 -3.98 -7.17
CA LEU A 77 -25.29 -4.87 -8.32
C LEU A 77 -26.74 -5.26 -8.65
N HIS A 78 -27.58 -5.45 -7.63
CA HIS A 78 -29.01 -5.72 -7.83
C HIS A 78 -29.75 -4.54 -8.47
N SER A 79 -29.38 -3.31 -8.09
CA SER A 79 -30.01 -2.09 -8.64
C SER A 79 -29.52 -1.71 -10.04
N ASN A 80 -28.36 -2.20 -10.47
CA ASN A 80 -27.73 -1.83 -11.74
C ASN A 80 -27.20 -3.06 -12.48
N ASN A 81 -27.99 -3.54 -13.46
CA ASN A 81 -27.65 -4.72 -14.26
C ASN A 81 -26.36 -4.58 -15.07
N GLN A 82 -26.09 -3.40 -15.63
CA GLN A 82 -24.87 -3.19 -16.42
C GLN A 82 -23.62 -3.32 -15.54
N LEU A 83 -23.66 -2.74 -14.33
CA LEU A 83 -22.56 -2.86 -13.37
C LEU A 83 -22.37 -4.31 -12.91
N LYS A 84 -23.47 -5.05 -12.74
CA LYS A 84 -23.43 -6.47 -12.39
C LYS A 84 -22.71 -7.30 -13.44
N GLU A 85 -23.05 -7.11 -14.71
CA GLU A 85 -22.42 -7.82 -15.83
C GLU A 85 -20.91 -7.58 -15.87
N GLN A 86 -20.49 -6.32 -15.82
CA GLN A 86 -19.07 -5.94 -15.80
C GLN A 86 -18.32 -6.51 -14.59
N TYR A 87 -18.96 -6.51 -13.41
CA TYR A 87 -18.38 -7.09 -12.21
C TYR A 87 -18.20 -8.60 -12.34
N THR A 88 -19.20 -9.30 -12.89
CA THR A 88 -19.13 -10.76 -13.09
C THR A 88 -18.02 -11.13 -14.08
N GLU A 89 -17.95 -10.45 -15.23
CA GLU A 89 -16.91 -10.67 -16.24
C GLU A 89 -15.50 -10.48 -15.64
N PHE A 90 -15.29 -9.39 -14.89
CA PHE A 90 -14.03 -9.15 -14.20
C PHE A 90 -13.68 -10.25 -13.19
N MET A 91 -14.66 -10.73 -12.41
CA MET A 91 -14.41 -11.77 -11.41
C MET A 91 -14.09 -13.12 -12.06
N GLU A 92 -14.69 -13.42 -13.21
CA GLU A 92 -14.34 -14.60 -14.01
C GLU A 92 -12.91 -14.50 -14.56
N GLU A 93 -12.54 -13.36 -15.14
CA GLU A 93 -11.16 -13.10 -15.57
C GLU A 93 -10.17 -13.27 -14.42
N TYR A 94 -10.46 -12.65 -13.27
CA TYR A 94 -9.62 -12.72 -12.08
C TYR A 94 -9.44 -14.16 -11.57
N GLN A 95 -10.49 -14.98 -11.59
CA GLN A 95 -10.39 -16.40 -11.22
C GLN A 95 -9.50 -17.19 -12.16
N ASN A 96 -9.47 -16.82 -13.44
CA ASN A 96 -8.65 -17.48 -14.46
C ASN A 96 -7.18 -17.01 -14.48
N LEU A 97 -6.84 -15.93 -13.76
CA LEU A 97 -5.46 -15.45 -13.60
C LEU A 97 -4.67 -16.21 -12.52
N ALA A 98 -5.35 -16.95 -11.64
CA ALA A 98 -4.76 -17.73 -10.56
C ALA A 98 -4.23 -19.09 -11.04
#